data_AF-A0A182TCN3-F1
#
_entry.id   AF-A0A182TCN3-F1
#
_cell.length_a   1.000
_cell.length_b   1.000
_cell.length_c   1.000
_cell.angle_alpha   90.00
_cell.angle_beta   90.00
_cell.angle_gamma   90.00
#
_symmetry.space_group_name_H-M   'P 1'
#
loop_
_entity.id
_entity.type
_entity.pdbx_description
1 polymer ?
#
loop_
_entity_poly.entity_id
_entity_poly.type
_entity_poly.pdbx_seq_one_letter_code
_entity_poly.pdbx_strand_id
1 'polypeptide(L)'
;MVLANLILDPSDVYILPGDTIEFKVLQLKQGKLHEIALNSQYYLEIEDATFASMSGNAAKGLQVGRTFVLLRDRNVPHDTNAVNDEANSKATLPKASLTVVDPMKLTINLLPHYNWVTIEGENHEIALNLFTHDDHQITLGAKYKIKSTFDESLFYPIRVTSNGSSIFGETIATGSSPVTGKFEKLSAKAEMIVYKRLAINPPEVILPFDPNLRRQKLQFTATGGDGAYSWSTQDSNVVAISQTGLAEARLDQIKGV
;
A
#
# COMPACT_ATOMS: atom_id res chain seq x y z
N MET A 1 34.34 6.24 -19.34
CA MET A 1 33.30 5.23 -19.09
C MET A 1 32.10 5.96 -18.47
N VAL A 2 30.88 5.80 -19.00
CA VAL A 2 29.74 6.66 -18.64
C VAL A 2 28.86 5.95 -17.62
N LEU A 3 28.72 6.51 -16.42
CA LEU A 3 27.77 6.10 -15.36
C LEU A 3 26.29 6.38 -15.72
N ALA A 4 25.99 6.61 -17.00
CA ALA A 4 24.64 6.92 -17.44
C ALA A 4 23.74 5.70 -17.22
N ASN A 5 22.57 5.94 -16.62
CA ASN A 5 21.46 5.00 -16.45
C ASN A 5 21.53 4.05 -15.24
N LEU A 6 22.34 4.35 -14.22
CA LEU A 6 22.29 3.65 -12.93
C LEU A 6 21.48 4.46 -11.91
N ILE A 7 20.67 3.77 -11.12
CA ILE A 7 19.79 4.34 -10.08
C ILE A 7 19.95 3.51 -8.81
N LEU A 8 19.90 4.18 -7.66
CA LEU A 8 19.80 3.51 -6.36
C LEU A 8 18.34 3.42 -5.95
N ASP A 9 17.93 2.25 -5.47
CA ASP A 9 16.60 1.98 -4.92
C ASP A 9 16.74 1.50 -3.46
N PRO A 10 16.18 2.20 -2.47
CA PRO A 10 15.42 3.45 -2.61
C PRO A 10 16.30 4.64 -3.03
N SER A 11 15.71 5.64 -3.68
CA SER A 11 16.40 6.88 -4.09
C SER A 11 16.35 7.98 -3.01
N ASP A 12 15.34 7.94 -2.15
CA ASP A 12 15.21 8.74 -0.94
C ASP A 12 14.58 7.86 0.13
N VAL A 13 15.16 7.84 1.34
CA VAL A 13 14.67 7.00 2.43
C VAL A 13 14.89 7.64 3.78
N TYR A 14 13.90 7.45 4.65
CA TYR A 14 13.92 7.87 6.05
C TYR A 14 13.96 6.62 6.91
N ILE A 15 14.90 6.54 7.85
CA ILE A 15 15.05 5.38 8.76
C ILE A 15 15.24 5.83 10.21
N LEU A 16 15.00 4.92 11.15
CA LEU A 16 15.25 5.16 12.57
C LEU A 16 16.73 5.01 12.95
N PRO A 17 17.23 5.72 13.98
CA PRO A 17 18.56 5.53 14.51
C PRO A 17 18.89 4.07 14.85
N GLY A 18 19.98 3.56 14.28
CA GLY A 18 20.48 2.21 14.46
C GLY A 18 19.72 1.12 13.71
N ASP A 19 18.65 1.43 12.98
CA ASP A 19 18.02 0.49 12.05
C ASP A 19 18.83 0.39 10.74
N THR A 20 18.53 -0.61 9.93
CA THR A 20 19.26 -0.91 8.70
C THR A 20 18.31 -1.04 7.51
N ILE A 21 18.72 -0.51 6.35
CA ILE A 21 18.03 -0.64 5.08
C ILE A 21 19.00 -1.09 3.97
N GLU A 22 18.52 -1.93 3.06
CA GLU A 22 19.30 -2.38 1.90
C GLU A 22 19.02 -1.49 0.69
N PHE A 23 20.08 -1.17 -0.04
CA PHE A 23 20.02 -0.48 -1.33
C PHE A 23 20.28 -1.45 -2.46
N LYS A 24 19.53 -1.28 -3.54
CA LYS A 24 19.70 -1.99 -4.81
C LYS A 24 20.23 -1.03 -5.86
N VAL A 25 21.09 -1.55 -6.72
CA VAL A 25 21.56 -0.82 -7.89
C VAL A 25 20.75 -1.29 -9.09
N LEU A 26 20.01 -0.38 -9.72
CA LEU A 26 19.18 -0.65 -10.87
C LEU A 26 19.77 0.03 -12.11
N GLN A 27 19.77 -0.67 -13.24
CA GLN A 27 20.18 -0.12 -14.53
C GLN A 27 19.00 -0.04 -15.49
N LEU A 28 18.80 1.15 -16.09
CA LEU A 28 17.82 1.34 -17.14
C LEU A 28 18.40 0.87 -18.48
N LYS A 29 17.87 -0.24 -19.01
CA LYS A 29 18.17 -0.79 -20.33
C LYS A 29 16.88 -0.94 -21.12
N GLN A 30 16.82 -0.31 -22.30
CA GLN A 30 15.67 -0.42 -23.22
C GLN A 30 14.31 -0.11 -22.56
N GLY A 31 14.27 0.88 -21.67
CA GLY A 31 13.05 1.28 -20.95
C GLY A 31 12.67 0.39 -19.76
N LYS A 32 13.47 -0.63 -19.42
CA LYS A 32 13.25 -1.50 -18.25
C LYS A 32 14.38 -1.37 -17.24
N LEU A 33 14.03 -1.44 -15.96
CA LEU A 33 14.99 -1.47 -14.86
C LEU A 33 15.44 -2.91 -14.60
N HIS A 34 16.75 -3.11 -14.56
CA HIS A 34 17.39 -4.38 -14.25
C HIS A 34 18.28 -4.23 -13.02
N GLU A 35 18.10 -5.09 -12.03
CA GLU A 35 18.98 -5.11 -10.86
C GLU A 35 20.39 -5.57 -11.25
N ILE A 36 21.39 -4.84 -10.79
CA ILE A 36 22.80 -5.16 -10.91
C ILE A 36 23.29 -5.58 -9.53
N ALA A 37 23.85 -6.79 -9.46
CA ALA A 37 24.58 -7.21 -8.28
C ALA A 37 25.83 -6.33 -8.09
N LEU A 38 26.02 -5.79 -6.88
CA LEU A 38 27.28 -5.19 -6.49
C LEU A 38 28.40 -6.23 -6.69
N ASN A 39 29.48 -5.82 -7.33
CA ASN A 39 30.59 -6.69 -7.72
C ASN A 39 31.93 -5.98 -7.45
N SER A 40 33.03 -6.51 -7.97
CA SER A 40 34.34 -5.88 -7.80
C SER A 40 34.46 -4.49 -8.44
N GLN A 41 33.57 -4.12 -9.36
CA GLN A 41 33.58 -2.83 -10.04
C GLN A 41 32.82 -1.76 -9.25
N TYR A 42 31.63 -2.08 -8.73
CA TYR A 42 30.76 -1.10 -8.05
C TYR A 42 30.63 -1.36 -6.56
N TYR A 43 30.69 -0.30 -5.76
CA TYR A 43 30.43 -0.36 -4.32
C TYR A 43 29.63 0.85 -3.85
N LEU A 44 28.97 0.71 -2.70
CA LEU A 44 28.26 1.80 -2.05
C LEU A 44 29.12 2.37 -0.92
N GLU A 45 29.04 3.69 -0.74
CA GLU A 45 29.62 4.39 0.40
C GLU A 45 28.65 5.42 0.97
N ILE A 46 28.88 5.83 2.22
CA ILE A 46 28.19 6.95 2.85
C ILE A 46 29.05 8.20 2.70
N GLU A 47 28.44 9.31 2.26
CA GLU A 47 29.11 10.62 2.14
C GLU A 47 29.57 11.17 3.50
N ASP A 48 28.66 11.24 4.47
CA ASP A 48 28.96 11.63 5.85
C ASP A 48 28.69 10.45 6.82
N ALA A 49 29.79 9.85 7.29
CA ALA A 49 29.77 8.69 8.18
C ALA A 49 29.31 9.00 9.62
N THR A 50 29.08 10.28 9.95
CA THR A 50 28.50 10.69 11.25
C THR A 50 27.06 10.21 11.38
N PHE A 51 26.30 10.24 10.27
CA PHE A 51 24.87 9.95 10.29
C PHE A 51 24.55 8.50 9.96
N ALA A 52 25.36 7.82 9.14
CA ALA A 52 25.14 6.43 8.77
C ALA A 52 26.45 5.69 8.47
N SER A 53 26.39 4.35 8.47
CA SER A 53 27.49 3.48 8.04
C SER A 53 27.03 2.51 6.96
N MET A 54 27.89 2.17 6.00
CA MET A 54 27.61 1.16 4.96
C MET A 54 28.31 -0.16 5.26
N SER A 55 27.60 -1.28 5.07
CA SER A 55 28.14 -2.64 5.08
C SER A 55 27.59 -3.41 3.90
N GLY A 56 28.40 -3.60 2.86
CA GLY A 56 27.94 -4.19 1.60
C GLY A 56 26.95 -3.28 0.90
N ASN A 57 25.69 -3.73 0.79
CA ASN A 57 24.58 -2.94 0.26
C ASN A 57 23.65 -2.38 1.35
N ALA A 58 23.95 -2.65 2.63
CA ALA A 58 23.11 -2.29 3.75
C ALA A 58 23.64 -1.04 4.46
N ALA A 59 22.82 0.01 4.52
CA ALA A 59 23.11 1.21 5.29
C ALA A 59 22.45 1.13 6.66
N LYS A 60 23.21 1.41 7.71
CA LYS A 60 22.74 1.49 9.09
C LYS A 60 22.74 2.94 9.55
N GLY A 61 21.61 3.44 10.04
CA GLY A 61 21.53 4.78 10.63
C GLY A 61 22.29 4.83 11.95
N LEU A 62 22.99 5.91 12.24
CA LEU A 62 23.79 6.07 13.47
C LEU A 62 23.24 7.20 14.34
N GLN A 63 23.12 8.39 13.77
CA GLN A 63 22.68 9.60 14.46
C GLN A 63 21.70 10.37 13.57
N VAL A 64 20.75 11.07 14.20
CA VAL A 64 19.79 11.93 13.50
C VAL A 64 20.52 12.95 12.62
N GLY A 65 20.12 13.00 11.36
CA GLY A 65 20.69 13.87 10.34
C GLY A 65 20.54 13.26 8.95
N ARG A 66 21.08 13.95 7.96
CA ARG A 66 20.96 13.57 6.55
C ARG A 66 22.33 13.32 5.96
N THR A 67 22.44 12.25 5.18
CA THR A 67 23.63 11.90 4.41
C THR A 67 23.19 11.36 3.04
N PHE A 68 24.17 11.04 2.19
CA PHE A 68 23.92 10.44 0.89
C PHE A 68 24.62 9.09 0.78
N VAL A 69 23.93 8.13 0.17
CA VAL A 69 24.51 6.89 -0.31
C VAL A 69 25.02 7.13 -1.73
N LEU A 70 26.31 6.93 -1.94
CA LEU A 70 26.96 7.16 -3.23
C LEU A 70 27.31 5.84 -3.88
N LEU A 71 26.99 5.69 -5.17
CA LEU A 71 27.48 4.59 -5.98
C LEU A 71 28.84 4.95 -6.57
N ARG A 72 29.87 4.16 -6.25
CA ARG A 72 31.25 4.36 -6.73
C ARG A 72 31.68 3.25 -7.68
N ASP A 73 32.51 3.62 -8.64
CA ASP A 73 33.23 2.69 -9.51
C ASP A 73 34.70 2.67 -9.10
N ARG A 74 35.22 1.49 -8.75
CA ARG A 74 36.61 1.30 -8.29
C ARG A 74 37.66 1.66 -9.33
N ASN A 75 37.29 1.70 -10.61
CA ASN A 75 38.22 1.99 -11.71
C ASN A 75 38.30 3.50 -12.05
N VAL A 76 37.58 4.36 -11.33
CA VAL A 76 37.58 5.81 -11.54
C VAL A 76 38.35 6.49 -10.41
N PRO A 77 39.43 7.24 -10.70
CA PRO A 77 40.17 7.99 -9.67
C PRO A 77 39.24 8.97 -8.94
N HIS A 78 39.31 8.97 -7.61
CA HIS A 78 38.55 9.88 -6.75
C HIS A 78 39.51 10.94 -6.21
N ASP A 79 39.68 12.05 -6.93
CA ASP A 79 40.48 13.18 -6.41
C ASP A 79 39.68 13.94 -5.36
N THR A 80 40.12 13.88 -4.10
CA THR A 80 39.52 14.61 -2.97
C THR A 80 39.99 16.06 -2.86
N ASN A 81 40.90 16.49 -3.75
CA ASN A 81 41.55 17.81 -3.72
C ASN A 81 41.52 18.54 -5.09
N ALA A 82 40.45 18.38 -5.87
CA ALA A 82 40.30 19.12 -7.13
C ALA A 82 39.86 20.59 -6.87
N VAL A 83 40.80 21.40 -6.38
CA VAL A 83 40.78 22.84 -6.60
C VAL A 83 41.20 23.04 -8.05
N ASN A 84 40.26 23.50 -8.88
CA ASN A 84 40.40 23.80 -10.31
C ASN A 84 40.24 22.59 -11.26
N ASP A 85 39.01 22.35 -11.73
CA ASP A 85 38.76 22.04 -13.14
C ASP A 85 37.24 22.10 -13.43
N GLU A 86 36.76 23.28 -13.84
CA GLU A 86 35.36 23.53 -14.18
C GLU A 86 34.91 22.90 -15.52
N ALA A 87 35.73 22.04 -16.14
CA ALA A 87 35.48 21.59 -17.52
C ALA A 87 35.51 20.07 -17.74
N ASN A 88 35.78 19.22 -16.74
CA ASN A 88 35.86 17.77 -16.97
C ASN A 88 34.85 16.97 -16.11
N SER A 89 33.69 16.72 -16.73
CA SER A 89 32.70 15.69 -16.36
C SER A 89 32.02 15.79 -15.00
N LYS A 90 30.98 16.65 -14.93
CA LYS A 90 29.75 16.44 -14.13
C LYS A 90 29.02 15.13 -14.50
N ALA A 91 29.71 14.00 -14.49
CA ALA A 91 29.04 12.71 -14.41
C ALA A 91 28.60 12.57 -12.94
N THR A 92 27.46 13.19 -12.61
CA THR A 92 26.88 13.12 -11.26
C THR A 92 26.74 11.64 -10.90
N LEU A 93 27.57 11.18 -9.95
CA LEU A 93 27.49 9.82 -9.45
C LEU A 93 26.05 9.57 -8.97
N PRO A 94 25.43 8.42 -9.32
CA PRO A 94 24.13 8.07 -8.78
C PRO A 94 24.19 8.12 -7.26
N LYS A 95 23.30 8.89 -6.65
CA LYS A 95 23.20 9.03 -5.21
C LYS A 95 21.77 8.89 -4.74
N ALA A 96 21.62 8.31 -3.56
CA ALA A 96 20.36 8.26 -2.84
C ALA A 96 20.46 9.07 -1.56
N SER A 97 19.36 9.72 -1.18
CA SER A 97 19.24 10.46 0.06
C SER A 97 18.88 9.49 1.19
N LEU A 98 19.62 9.57 2.30
CA LEU A 98 19.39 8.78 3.51
C LEU A 98 19.24 9.74 4.68
N THR A 99 18.04 9.79 5.25
CA THR A 99 17.74 10.62 6.42
C THR A 99 17.50 9.73 7.63
N VAL A 100 18.31 9.90 8.66
CA VAL A 100 18.12 9.24 9.96
C VAL A 100 17.34 10.19 10.85
N VAL A 101 16.19 9.73 11.37
CA VAL A 101 15.22 10.62 12.01
C VAL A 101 14.39 9.88 13.05
N ASP A 102 13.95 10.60 14.08
CA ASP A 102 13.02 10.10 15.08
C ASP A 102 11.56 10.14 14.57
N PRO A 103 10.70 9.19 14.95
CA PRO A 103 9.33 9.16 14.50
C PRO A 103 8.48 10.16 15.29
N MET A 104 7.59 10.86 14.60
CA MET A 104 6.72 11.88 15.20
C MET A 104 5.24 11.51 15.14
N LYS A 105 4.85 10.65 14.17
CA LYS A 105 3.47 10.20 14.00
C LYS A 105 3.44 8.71 13.67
N LEU A 106 2.45 8.01 14.21
CA LEU A 106 2.07 6.66 13.82
C LEU A 106 0.68 6.73 13.20
N THR A 107 0.47 6.09 12.06
CA THR A 107 -0.86 5.92 11.46
C THR A 107 -1.18 4.45 11.30
N ILE A 108 -2.47 4.13 11.25
CA ILE A 108 -2.96 2.83 10.85
C ILE A 108 -3.97 2.97 9.72
N ASN A 109 -3.87 2.12 8.72
CA ASN A 109 -4.73 2.10 7.54
C ASN A 109 -5.19 0.68 7.22
N LEU A 110 -6.40 0.54 6.68
CA LEU A 110 -6.88 -0.72 6.11
C LEU A 110 -6.78 -0.64 4.57
N LEU A 111 -5.82 -1.36 4.01
CA LEU A 111 -5.57 -1.42 2.58
C LEU A 111 -6.41 -2.52 1.90
N PRO A 112 -6.76 -2.36 0.60
CA PRO A 112 -6.31 -1.30 -0.31
C PRO A 112 -7.19 -0.04 -0.32
N HIS A 113 -8.36 -0.06 0.35
CA HIS A 113 -9.39 0.96 0.18
C HIS A 113 -9.27 2.17 1.11
N TYR A 114 -8.37 2.14 2.10
CA TYR A 114 -8.25 3.17 3.14
C TYR A 114 -9.57 3.43 3.86
N ASN A 115 -10.39 2.39 4.00
CA ASN A 115 -11.69 2.44 4.64
C ASN A 115 -11.76 1.31 5.67
N TRP A 116 -12.14 1.65 6.90
CA TRP A 116 -12.27 0.69 7.99
C TRP A 116 -13.63 -0.02 8.01
N VAL A 117 -14.50 0.30 7.06
CA VAL A 117 -15.74 -0.42 6.77
C VAL A 117 -15.49 -1.39 5.61
N THR A 118 -15.75 -2.67 5.85
CA THR A 118 -15.55 -3.75 4.87
C THR A 118 -16.63 -4.84 5.01
N ILE A 119 -16.52 -5.92 4.25
CA ILE A 119 -17.43 -7.06 4.25
C ILE A 119 -16.70 -8.37 4.57
N GLU A 120 -17.43 -9.31 5.15
CA GLU A 120 -16.97 -10.67 5.44
C GLU A 120 -16.40 -11.36 4.18
N GLY A 121 -15.25 -12.01 4.34
CA GLY A 121 -14.49 -12.70 3.31
C GLY A 121 -13.57 -11.81 2.45
N GLU A 122 -13.38 -10.52 2.79
CA GLU A 122 -12.39 -9.68 2.10
C GLU A 122 -10.99 -9.78 2.71
N ASN A 123 -10.00 -9.75 1.82
CA ASN A 123 -8.59 -9.70 2.17
C ASN A 123 -8.14 -8.25 2.34
N HIS A 124 -7.46 -7.98 3.46
CA HIS A 124 -6.90 -6.67 3.73
C HIS A 124 -5.46 -6.75 4.26
N GLU A 125 -4.79 -5.61 4.18
CA GLU A 125 -3.59 -5.33 4.96
C GLU A 125 -3.89 -4.24 5.98
N ILE A 126 -3.72 -4.53 7.26
CA ILE A 126 -3.59 -3.50 8.29
C ILE A 126 -2.16 -2.97 8.20
N ALA A 127 -1.99 -1.77 7.65
CA ALA A 127 -0.71 -1.10 7.50
C ALA A 127 -0.48 -0.12 8.65
N LEU A 128 0.65 -0.26 9.34
CA LEU A 128 1.11 0.59 10.42
C LEU A 128 2.35 1.36 9.95
N ASN A 129 2.23 2.67 9.80
CA ASN A 129 3.26 3.50 9.19
C ASN A 129 3.73 4.59 10.15
N LEU A 130 5.05 4.72 10.28
CA LEU A 130 5.68 5.82 11.01
C LEU A 130 5.97 6.97 10.07
N PHE A 131 5.82 8.19 10.56
CA PHE A 131 6.08 9.41 9.82
C PHE A 131 6.91 10.39 10.64
N THR A 132 7.69 11.19 9.92
CA THR A 132 8.36 12.37 10.44
C THR A 132 7.37 13.51 10.71
N HIS A 133 7.85 14.63 11.26
CA HIS A 133 7.02 15.82 11.51
C HIS A 133 6.44 16.46 10.24
N ASP A 134 7.10 16.26 9.11
CA ASP A 134 6.81 16.79 7.78
C ASP A 134 6.20 15.72 6.85
N ASP A 135 5.60 14.68 7.44
CA ASP A 135 4.83 13.63 6.74
C ASP A 135 5.63 12.78 5.74
N HIS A 136 6.95 12.67 5.90
CA HIS A 136 7.72 11.64 5.21
C HIS A 136 7.57 10.30 5.92
N GLN A 137 7.26 9.25 5.16
CA GLN A 137 7.16 7.90 5.71
C GLN A 137 8.54 7.36 6.07
N ILE A 138 8.66 6.83 7.28
CA ILE A 138 9.85 6.16 7.78
C ILE A 138 9.78 4.67 7.40
N THR A 139 10.81 4.19 6.71
CA THR A 139 10.98 2.78 6.39
C THR A 139 11.60 2.07 7.59
N LEU A 140 10.93 1.03 8.05
CA LEU A 140 11.40 0.17 9.14
C LEU A 140 12.14 -1.04 8.60
N GLY A 141 13.37 -1.24 9.08
CA GLY A 141 14.12 -2.48 8.94
C GLY A 141 13.69 -3.51 9.99
N ALA A 142 14.63 -4.38 10.36
CA ALA A 142 14.37 -5.50 11.26
C ALA A 142 14.64 -5.19 12.75
N LYS A 143 15.29 -4.06 13.07
CA LYS A 143 15.68 -3.75 14.46
C LYS A 143 14.47 -3.44 15.33
N TYR A 144 13.49 -2.75 14.78
CA TYR A 144 12.34 -2.23 15.50
C TYR A 144 11.07 -3.01 15.16
N LYS A 145 10.11 -3.03 16.10
CA LYS A 145 8.82 -3.68 15.89
C LYS A 145 7.67 -2.77 16.35
N ILE A 146 6.71 -2.54 15.46
CA ILE A 146 5.43 -1.92 15.81
C ILE A 146 4.55 -2.98 16.46
N LYS A 147 3.91 -2.63 17.57
CA LYS A 147 2.93 -3.50 18.24
C LYS A 147 1.54 -3.14 17.76
N SER A 148 0.69 -4.15 17.58
CA SER A 148 -0.71 -3.97 17.22
C SER A 148 -1.61 -4.82 18.10
N THR A 149 -2.88 -4.45 18.18
CA THR A 149 -3.93 -5.26 18.81
C THR A 149 -5.22 -5.08 18.01
N PHE A 150 -5.84 -6.21 17.68
CA PHE A 150 -7.08 -6.32 16.91
C PHE A 150 -7.75 -7.64 17.30
N ASP A 151 -9.03 -7.78 16.95
CA ASP A 151 -9.80 -8.99 17.23
C ASP A 151 -9.60 -10.04 16.12
N GLU A 152 -8.88 -11.11 16.44
CA GLU A 152 -8.59 -12.20 15.51
C GLU A 152 -9.83 -13.05 15.16
N SER A 153 -10.91 -12.95 15.95
CA SER A 153 -12.18 -13.58 15.61
C SER A 153 -12.96 -12.80 14.56
N LEU A 154 -12.63 -11.52 14.36
CA LEU A 154 -13.17 -10.66 13.33
C LEU A 154 -12.25 -10.62 12.09
N PHE A 155 -10.94 -10.52 12.31
CA PHE A 155 -9.91 -10.42 11.28
C PHE A 155 -8.79 -11.44 11.49
N TYR A 156 -8.77 -12.51 10.69
CA TYR A 156 -7.80 -13.59 10.81
C TYR A 156 -6.45 -13.21 10.15
N PRO A 157 -5.34 -13.19 10.91
CA PRO A 157 -4.04 -12.84 10.36
C PRO A 157 -3.43 -14.02 9.58
N ILE A 158 -3.13 -13.80 8.30
CA ILE A 158 -2.48 -14.76 7.41
C ILE A 158 -0.96 -14.61 7.45
N ARG A 159 -0.47 -13.36 7.40
CA ARG A 159 0.97 -13.06 7.39
C ARG A 159 1.25 -11.74 8.08
N VAL A 160 2.31 -11.68 8.87
CA VAL A 160 2.76 -10.45 9.53
C VAL A 160 4.23 -10.22 9.19
N THR A 161 4.61 -8.98 8.85
CA THR A 161 6.02 -8.64 8.67
C THR A 161 6.78 -8.77 9.98
N SER A 162 8.08 -9.06 9.95
CA SER A 162 8.90 -9.25 11.15
C SER A 162 8.89 -8.03 12.07
N ASN A 163 8.88 -6.84 11.48
CA ASN A 163 8.79 -5.54 12.15
C ASN A 163 7.35 -5.11 12.49
N GLY A 164 6.33 -5.91 12.15
CA GLY A 164 4.93 -5.64 12.46
C GLY A 164 4.33 -4.43 11.75
N SER A 165 4.97 -3.87 10.72
CA SER A 165 4.43 -2.76 9.93
C SER A 165 3.23 -3.14 9.07
N SER A 166 3.08 -4.43 8.75
CA SER A 166 2.01 -4.93 7.88
C SER A 166 1.47 -6.24 8.39
N ILE A 167 0.14 -6.33 8.47
CA ILE A 167 -0.61 -7.53 8.87
C ILE A 167 -1.59 -7.83 7.74
N PHE A 168 -1.29 -8.86 6.97
CA PHE A 168 -2.14 -9.37 5.90
C PHE A 168 -3.10 -10.39 6.49
N GLY A 169 -4.39 -10.26 6.18
CA GLY A 169 -5.41 -11.15 6.73
C GLY A 169 -6.74 -11.04 6.00
N GLU A 170 -7.71 -11.78 6.49
CA GLU A 170 -9.06 -11.87 5.94
C GLU A 170 -10.08 -11.56 7.05
N THR A 171 -11.13 -10.82 6.73
CA THR A 171 -12.27 -10.66 7.65
C THR A 171 -13.13 -11.91 7.66
N ILE A 172 -13.31 -12.55 8.82
CA ILE A 172 -13.92 -13.88 8.94
C ILE A 172 -15.25 -13.89 9.70
N ALA A 173 -15.65 -12.75 10.27
CA ALA A 173 -16.93 -12.59 10.95
C ALA A 173 -17.45 -11.16 10.83
N THR A 174 -18.74 -10.97 11.04
CA THR A 174 -19.37 -9.64 11.10
C THR A 174 -19.28 -9.05 12.49
N GLY A 175 -19.10 -7.73 12.59
CA GLY A 175 -19.05 -7.04 13.87
C GLY A 175 -18.29 -5.72 13.79
N SER A 176 -18.02 -5.15 14.95
CA SER A 176 -17.19 -3.95 15.11
C SER A 176 -16.14 -4.21 16.18
N SER A 177 -14.89 -3.90 15.89
CA SER A 177 -13.81 -4.03 16.87
C SER A 177 -12.71 -2.99 16.67
N PRO A 178 -12.12 -2.46 17.77
CA PRO A 178 -11.04 -1.50 17.66
C PRO A 178 -9.74 -2.17 17.19
N VAL A 179 -9.05 -1.50 16.27
CA VAL A 179 -7.68 -1.81 15.88
C VAL A 179 -6.76 -0.73 16.44
N THR A 180 -5.68 -1.15 17.10
CA THR A 180 -4.71 -0.23 17.70
C THR A 180 -3.30 -0.56 17.25
N GLY A 181 -2.50 0.49 17.08
CA GLY A 181 -1.06 0.42 16.82
C GLY A 181 -0.31 1.21 17.89
N LYS A 182 0.87 0.71 18.30
CA LYS A 182 1.75 1.37 19.27
C LYS A 182 3.21 1.22 18.89
N PHE A 183 3.92 2.35 18.94
CA PHE A 183 5.37 2.42 18.77
C PHE A 183 5.93 3.43 19.77
N GLU A 184 6.72 2.98 20.75
CA GLU A 184 7.21 3.82 21.84
C GLU A 184 6.09 4.63 22.52
N LYS A 185 6.11 5.96 22.38
CA LYS A 185 5.10 6.91 22.89
C LYS A 185 3.98 7.21 21.89
N LEU A 186 4.12 6.77 20.64
CA LEU A 186 3.14 6.97 19.58
C LEU A 186 2.08 5.88 19.62
N SER A 187 0.83 6.27 19.38
CA SER A 187 -0.30 5.36 19.29
C SER A 187 -1.29 5.82 18.24
N ALA A 188 -1.93 4.87 17.57
CA ALA A 188 -3.02 5.13 16.65
C ALA A 188 -4.15 4.11 16.90
N LYS A 189 -5.38 4.53 16.62
CA LYS A 189 -6.59 3.72 16.81
C LYS A 189 -7.58 3.97 15.68
N ALA A 190 -8.28 2.92 15.27
CA ALA A 190 -9.36 2.93 14.31
C ALA A 190 -10.39 1.88 14.74
N GLU A 191 -11.61 1.98 14.20
CA GLU A 191 -12.68 1.03 14.46
C GLU A 191 -12.96 0.26 13.16
N MET A 192 -12.68 -1.04 13.14
CA MET A 192 -12.99 -1.91 12.01
C MET A 192 -14.45 -2.36 12.10
N ILE A 193 -15.20 -2.19 11.03
CA ILE A 193 -16.60 -2.61 10.91
C ILE A 193 -16.71 -3.59 9.74
N VAL A 194 -17.16 -4.81 10.02
CA VAL A 194 -17.35 -5.86 9.01
C VAL A 194 -18.83 -6.16 8.86
N TYR A 195 -19.38 -5.88 7.69
CA TYR A 195 -20.75 -6.22 7.31
C TYR A 195 -20.84 -7.55 6.58
N LYS A 196 -22.04 -8.11 6.46
CA LYS A 196 -22.25 -9.21 5.50
C LYS A 196 -22.17 -8.68 4.08
N ARG A 197 -21.69 -9.52 3.15
CA ARG A 197 -21.74 -9.21 1.71
C ARG A 197 -23.16 -8.88 1.28
N LEU A 198 -23.31 -7.77 0.55
CA LEU A 198 -24.60 -7.39 -0.01
C LEU A 198 -25.05 -8.42 -1.05
N ALA A 199 -26.27 -8.91 -0.91
CA ALA A 199 -26.87 -9.89 -1.82
C ALA A 199 -28.33 -9.55 -2.09
N ILE A 200 -28.77 -9.84 -3.31
CA ILE A 200 -30.15 -9.72 -3.77
C ILE A 200 -30.74 -11.12 -3.95
N ASN A 201 -32.00 -11.31 -3.55
CA ASN A 201 -32.73 -12.56 -3.69
C ASN A 201 -34.13 -12.31 -4.29
N PRO A 202 -34.52 -13.04 -5.34
CA PRO A 202 -33.70 -13.96 -6.13
C PRO A 202 -32.56 -13.23 -6.87
N PRO A 203 -31.39 -13.87 -7.08
CA PRO A 203 -30.26 -13.25 -7.78
C PRO A 203 -30.49 -13.11 -9.29
N GLU A 204 -31.32 -13.99 -9.85
CA GLU A 204 -31.70 -14.00 -11.25
C GLU A 204 -33.12 -14.53 -11.38
N VAL A 205 -33.90 -13.96 -12.29
CA VAL A 205 -35.24 -14.44 -12.64
C VAL A 205 -35.43 -14.42 -14.14
N ILE A 206 -35.89 -15.55 -14.67
CA ILE A 206 -36.29 -15.69 -16.06
C ILE A 206 -37.82 -15.62 -16.09
N LEU A 207 -38.35 -14.62 -16.77
CA LEU A 207 -39.80 -14.46 -16.96
C LEU A 207 -40.20 -15.02 -18.32
N PRO A 208 -41.17 -15.94 -18.38
CA PRO A 208 -41.69 -16.41 -19.65
C PRO A 208 -42.46 -15.29 -20.36
N PHE A 209 -42.27 -15.17 -21.67
CA PHE A 209 -43.11 -14.29 -22.49
C PHE A 209 -44.49 -14.92 -22.67
N ASP A 210 -45.53 -14.23 -22.20
CA ASP A 210 -46.93 -14.58 -22.45
C ASP A 210 -47.65 -13.33 -22.98
N PRO A 211 -48.19 -13.37 -24.22
CA PRO A 211 -48.88 -12.23 -24.82
C PRO A 211 -50.16 -11.82 -24.06
N ASN A 212 -50.72 -12.71 -23.23
CA ASN A 212 -51.88 -12.40 -22.38
C ASN A 212 -51.48 -11.75 -21.05
N LEU A 213 -50.20 -11.84 -20.67
CA LEU A 213 -49.67 -11.42 -19.38
C LEU A 213 -48.78 -10.20 -19.57
N ARG A 214 -49.42 -9.04 -19.77
CA ARG A 214 -48.74 -7.77 -20.07
C ARG A 214 -47.76 -7.33 -18.98
N ARG A 215 -48.04 -7.71 -17.73
CA ARG A 215 -47.26 -7.31 -16.55
C ARG A 215 -47.03 -8.47 -15.61
N GLN A 216 -45.79 -8.62 -15.17
CA GLN A 216 -45.41 -9.61 -14.17
C GLN A 216 -44.73 -8.92 -12.99
N LYS A 217 -45.17 -9.24 -11.78
CA LYS A 217 -44.61 -8.67 -10.54
C LYS A 217 -43.69 -9.68 -9.89
N LEU A 218 -42.55 -9.20 -9.41
CA LEU A 218 -41.55 -9.99 -8.73
C LEU A 218 -41.03 -9.20 -7.54
N GLN A 219 -40.97 -9.85 -6.38
CA GLN A 219 -40.39 -9.25 -5.19
C GLN A 219 -38.92 -9.64 -5.07
N PHE A 220 -38.06 -8.64 -5.04
CA PHE A 220 -36.66 -8.81 -4.63
C PHE A 220 -36.50 -8.43 -3.16
N THR A 221 -35.65 -9.16 -2.45
CA THR A 221 -35.20 -8.83 -1.10
C THR A 221 -33.70 -8.64 -1.11
N ALA A 222 -33.21 -7.61 -0.41
CA ALA A 222 -31.79 -7.41 -0.21
C ALA A 222 -31.39 -7.88 1.19
N THR A 223 -30.20 -8.44 1.30
CA THR A 223 -29.59 -8.90 2.55
C THR A 223 -28.14 -8.43 2.62
N GLY A 224 -27.60 -8.32 3.82
CA GLY A 224 -26.24 -7.84 4.05
C GLY A 224 -26.09 -6.31 4.00
N GLY A 225 -24.86 -5.82 3.94
CA GLY A 225 -24.58 -4.40 4.16
C GLY A 225 -25.02 -3.91 5.54
N ASP A 226 -25.35 -2.63 5.61
CA ASP A 226 -25.86 -1.95 6.81
C ASP A 226 -27.40 -2.02 6.95
N GLY A 227 -28.08 -2.65 5.98
CA GLY A 227 -29.54 -2.74 5.93
C GLY A 227 -30.23 -1.53 5.27
N ALA A 228 -29.50 -0.52 4.84
CA ALA A 228 -30.04 0.64 4.13
C ALA A 228 -29.91 0.46 2.61
N TYR A 229 -30.98 -0.05 1.99
CA TYR A 229 -30.96 -0.38 0.56
C TYR A 229 -31.59 0.72 -0.29
N SER A 230 -30.95 1.01 -1.42
CA SER A 230 -31.51 1.80 -2.51
C SER A 230 -31.71 0.93 -3.75
N TRP A 231 -32.91 0.96 -4.33
CA TRP A 231 -33.24 0.15 -5.51
C TRP A 231 -33.27 1.01 -6.76
N SER A 232 -32.73 0.49 -7.86
CA SER A 232 -32.71 1.15 -9.16
C SER A 232 -32.78 0.12 -10.29
N THR A 233 -33.31 0.52 -11.43
CA THR A 233 -33.33 -0.26 -12.68
C THR A 233 -32.47 0.44 -13.72
N GLN A 234 -31.82 -0.34 -14.59
CA GLN A 234 -31.08 0.20 -15.73
C GLN A 234 -32.01 0.60 -16.88
N ASP A 235 -33.11 -0.12 -17.07
CA ASP A 235 -34.12 0.17 -18.09
C ASP A 235 -35.54 0.08 -17.50
N SER A 236 -36.10 1.25 -17.22
CA SER A 236 -37.46 1.39 -16.67
C SER A 236 -38.58 1.08 -17.68
N ASN A 237 -38.27 0.98 -18.98
CA ASN A 237 -39.25 0.56 -19.97
C ASN A 237 -39.50 -0.95 -19.90
N VAL A 238 -38.46 -1.74 -19.59
CA VAL A 238 -38.55 -3.19 -19.46
C VAL A 238 -38.99 -3.59 -18.05
N VAL A 239 -38.34 -3.04 -17.02
CA VAL A 239 -38.64 -3.36 -15.61
C VAL A 239 -38.58 -2.09 -14.76
N ALA A 240 -39.69 -1.75 -14.12
CA ALA A 240 -39.70 -0.74 -13.06
C ALA A 240 -39.48 -1.40 -11.70
N ILE A 241 -38.75 -0.76 -10.79
CA ILE A 241 -38.55 -1.26 -9.42
C ILE A 241 -38.85 -0.16 -8.39
N SER A 242 -39.58 -0.53 -7.34
CA SER A 242 -39.87 0.36 -6.21
C SER A 242 -38.76 0.32 -5.17
N GLN A 243 -38.76 1.28 -4.24
CA GLN A 243 -37.80 1.30 -3.13
C GLN A 243 -38.02 0.18 -2.09
N THR A 244 -39.09 -0.60 -2.22
CA THR A 244 -39.31 -1.82 -1.42
C THR A 244 -38.88 -3.09 -2.14
N GLY A 245 -38.20 -2.98 -3.29
CA GLY A 245 -37.74 -4.12 -4.09
C GLY A 245 -38.83 -4.81 -4.92
N LEU A 246 -40.06 -4.29 -4.96
CA LEU A 246 -41.09 -4.80 -5.86
C LEU A 246 -40.80 -4.35 -7.28
N ALA A 247 -40.49 -5.30 -8.15
CA ALA A 247 -40.27 -5.12 -9.58
C ALA A 247 -41.53 -5.44 -10.37
N GLU A 248 -41.78 -4.66 -11.43
CA GLU A 248 -42.88 -4.85 -12.38
C GLU A 248 -42.30 -4.84 -13.80
N ALA A 249 -42.26 -6.03 -14.41
CA ALA A 249 -41.84 -6.21 -15.79
C ALA A 249 -42.98 -5.86 -16.75
N ARG A 250 -42.66 -5.13 -17.82
CA ARG A 250 -43.60 -4.65 -18.85
C ARG A 250 -43.29 -5.36 -20.16
N LEU A 251 -43.98 -6.46 -20.40
CA LEU A 251 -43.73 -7.34 -21.55
C LEU A 251 -44.27 -6.75 -22.86
N ASP A 252 -45.19 -5.79 -22.78
CA ASP A 252 -45.77 -5.05 -23.90
C ASP A 252 -44.84 -3.99 -24.50
N GLN A 253 -43.76 -3.63 -23.79
CA GLN A 253 -42.78 -2.63 -24.26
C GLN A 253 -41.53 -3.26 -24.90
N ILE A 254 -41.41 -4.59 -24.89
CA ILE A 254 -40.32 -5.31 -25.55
C ILE A 254 -40.61 -5.32 -27.06
N LYS A 255 -40.06 -4.36 -27.79
CA LYS A 255 -40.14 -4.32 -29.26
C LYS A 255 -39.18 -5.36 -29.84
N GLY A 256 -39.70 -6.44 -30.44
CA GLY A 256 -38.86 -7.39 -31.16
C GLY A 256 -39.36 -8.83 -31.37
N VAL A 257 -40.66 -9.11 -31.22
CA VAL A 257 -41.25 -10.35 -31.73
C VAL A 257 -42.24 -10.03 -32.83
#